data_AF-A0A9D2G463-F1
#
_entry.id   AF-A0A9D2G463-F1
#
_cell.length_a   1.000
_cell.length_b   1.000
_cell.length_c   1.000
_cell.angle_alpha   90.00
_cell.angle_beta   90.00
_cell.angle_gamma   90.00
#
_symmetry.space_group_name_H-M   'P 1'
#
loop_
_entity.id
_entity.type
_entity.pdbx_description
1 polymer ?
#
loop_
_entity_poly.entity_id
_entity_poly.type
_entity_poly.pdbx_seq_one_letter_code
_entity_poly.pdbx_strand_id
1 'polypeptide(L)'
;MKIDIKRRNQLLSLIGGVVGAIVGYFYPALVQGYLPIIGIGVGLFYFFGSNSVNKNPDKKKVTDFNHYTWYVILRILMGFLVGSAITSTIVLTMDILEQQKQQSLFWNHFI
;
A
#
# COMPACT_ATOMS: atom_id res chain seq x y z
N MET A 1 -29.13 7.90 3.39
CA MET A 1 -28.62 6.51 3.36
C MET A 1 -27.40 6.41 4.28
N LYS A 2 -27.51 5.81 5.47
CA LYS A 2 -26.33 5.62 6.36
C LYS A 2 -25.48 4.50 5.75
N ILE A 3 -24.30 4.85 5.23
CA ILE A 3 -23.34 3.86 4.73
C ILE A 3 -22.84 3.05 5.93
N ASP A 4 -22.93 1.72 5.84
CA ASP A 4 -22.33 0.80 6.82
C ASP A 4 -20.84 1.13 7.00
N ILE A 5 -20.39 1.21 8.25
CA ILE A 5 -19.00 1.51 8.62
C ILE A 5 -18.02 0.58 7.92
N LYS A 6 -18.37 -0.70 7.76
CA LYS A 6 -17.55 -1.69 7.03
C LYS A 6 -17.40 -1.31 5.56
N ARG A 7 -18.51 -0.92 4.92
CA ARG A 7 -18.55 -0.51 3.50
C ARG A 7 -17.82 0.80 3.27
N ARG A 8 -18.00 1.79 4.16
CA ARG A 8 -17.25 3.06 4.14
C ARG A 8 -15.75 2.79 4.20
N ASN A 9 -15.33 1.95 5.13
CA ASN A 9 -13.92 1.69 5.33
C ASN A 9 -13.33 0.91 4.14
N GLN A 10 -14.10 0.03 3.47
CA GLN A 10 -13.65 -0.64 2.25
C GLN A 10 -13.45 0.36 1.11
N LEU A 11 -14.41 1.27 0.92
CA LEU A 11 -14.30 2.36 -0.05
C LEU A 11 -13.07 3.23 0.18
N LEU A 12 -12.76 3.57 1.44
CA LEU A 12 -11.58 4.38 1.76
C LEU A 12 -10.27 3.67 1.43
N SER A 13 -10.18 2.36 1.70
CA SER A 13 -9.03 1.55 1.29
C SER A 13 -8.94 1.46 -0.24
N LEU A 14 -10.08 1.38 -0.93
CA LEU A 14 -10.12 1.27 -2.38
C LEU A 14 -9.72 2.60 -3.05
N ILE A 15 -10.17 3.74 -2.52
CA ILE A 15 -9.73 5.07 -2.93
C ILE A 15 -8.23 5.22 -2.72
N GLY A 16 -7.73 4.85 -1.53
CA GLY A 16 -6.31 4.81 -1.24
C GLY A 16 -5.56 3.98 -2.29
N GLY A 17 -6.06 2.78 -2.59
CA GLY A 17 -5.48 1.89 -3.59
C GLY A 17 -5.48 2.45 -5.02
N VAL A 18 -6.54 3.13 -5.44
CA VAL A 18 -6.59 3.78 -6.76
C VAL A 18 -5.56 4.91 -6.84
N VAL A 19 -5.49 5.77 -5.82
CA VAL A 19 -4.48 6.84 -5.76
C VAL A 19 -3.07 6.25 -5.73
N GLY A 20 -2.86 5.21 -4.93
CA GLY A 20 -1.60 4.47 -4.88
C GLY A 20 -1.22 3.90 -6.23
N ALA A 21 -2.14 3.24 -6.92
CA ALA A 21 -1.92 2.66 -8.24
C ALA A 21 -1.53 3.73 -9.28
N ILE A 22 -2.21 4.89 -9.27
CA ILE A 22 -1.86 6.01 -10.15
C ILE A 22 -0.43 6.49 -9.87
N VAL A 23 -0.07 6.70 -8.60
CA VAL A 23 1.29 7.13 -8.23
C VAL A 23 2.33 6.05 -8.59
N GLY A 24 2.02 4.77 -8.33
CA GLY A 24 2.88 3.63 -8.68
C GLY A 24 3.09 3.47 -10.18
N TYR A 25 2.10 3.86 -11.00
CA TYR A 25 2.22 3.86 -12.45
C TYR A 25 3.15 4.96 -12.96
N PHE A 26 2.96 6.20 -12.51
CA PHE A 26 3.74 7.35 -13.01
C PHE A 26 5.13 7.48 -12.39
N TYR A 27 5.33 7.01 -11.16
CA TYR A 27 6.58 7.15 -10.42
C TYR A 27 7.07 5.83 -9.82
N PRO A 28 7.25 4.78 -10.63
CA PRO A 28 7.46 3.43 -10.13
C PRO A 28 8.78 3.28 -9.35
N ALA A 29 9.87 3.89 -9.82
CA ALA A 29 11.18 3.83 -9.15
C ALA A 29 11.19 4.54 -7.79
N LEU A 30 10.57 5.73 -7.71
CA LEU A 30 10.43 6.45 -6.45
C LEU A 30 9.57 5.67 -5.46
N VAL A 31 8.43 5.14 -5.92
CA VAL A 31 7.55 4.34 -5.09
C VAL A 31 8.28 3.13 -4.52
N GLN A 32 8.97 2.33 -5.35
CA GLN A 32 9.71 1.18 -4.85
C GLN A 32 10.83 1.55 -3.87
N GLY A 33 11.49 2.69 -4.07
CA GLY A 33 12.53 3.18 -3.15
C GLY A 33 11.99 3.56 -1.77
N TYR A 34 10.80 4.17 -1.70
CA TYR A 34 10.19 4.60 -0.44
C TYR A 34 9.24 3.57 0.19
N LEU A 35 8.79 2.57 -0.57
CA LEU A 35 7.84 1.55 -0.12
C LEU A 35 8.24 0.87 1.18
N PRO A 36 9.52 0.46 1.39
CA PRO A 36 9.94 -0.18 2.64
C PRO A 36 9.83 0.77 3.83
N ILE A 37 10.27 2.02 3.67
CA ILE A 37 10.27 3.03 4.75
C ILE A 37 8.83 3.35 5.15
N ILE A 38 7.96 3.61 4.16
CA ILE A 38 6.55 3.93 4.40
C ILE A 38 5.82 2.70 4.96
N GLY A 39 6.09 1.51 4.42
CA GLY A 39 5.50 0.25 4.89
C GLY A 39 5.85 -0.06 6.36
N ILE A 40 7.12 0.08 6.74
CA ILE A 40 7.56 -0.07 8.13
C ILE A 40 6.91 0.99 9.02
N GLY A 41 6.89 2.25 8.60
CA GLY A 41 6.27 3.34 9.35
C GLY A 41 4.79 3.08 9.62
N VAL A 42 4.04 2.63 8.61
CA VAL A 42 2.62 2.28 8.73
C VAL A 42 2.42 1.06 9.65
N GLY A 43 3.28 0.04 9.55
CA GLY A 43 3.26 -1.13 10.42
C GLY A 43 3.51 -0.80 11.89
N LEU A 44 4.52 0.03 12.17
CA LEU A 44 4.82 0.51 13.51
C LEU A 44 3.69 1.39 14.05
N PHE A 45 3.13 2.28 13.23
CA PHE A 45 1.98 3.11 13.61
C PHE A 45 0.78 2.26 14.03
N TYR A 46 0.47 1.20 13.27
CA TYR A 46 -0.56 0.24 13.66
C TYR A 46 -0.25 -0.47 14.98
N PHE A 47 0.99 -0.96 15.14
CA PHE A 47 1.41 -1.69 16.33
C PHE A 47 1.30 -0.85 17.60
N PHE A 48 1.86 0.36 17.60
CA PHE A 48 1.80 1.27 18.75
C PHE A 48 0.38 1.77 19.00
N GLY A 49 -0.38 2.10 17.94
CA GLY A 49 -1.78 2.53 18.05
C GLY A 49 -2.66 1.46 18.69
N SER A 50 -2.54 0.22 18.23
CA SER A 50 -3.27 -0.93 18.79
C SER A 50 -2.88 -1.21 20.24
N ASN A 51 -1.58 -1.20 20.54
CA ASN A 51 -1.08 -1.46 21.90
C ASN A 51 -1.52 -0.37 22.90
N SER A 52 -1.57 0.89 22.46
CA SER A 52 -2.03 2.00 23.31
C SER A 52 -3.51 1.91 23.66
N VAL A 53 -4.36 1.43 22.74
CA VAL A 53 -5.81 1.26 22.99
C VAL A 53 -6.08 0.08 23.93
N ASN A 54 -5.20 -0.92 23.96
CA ASN A 54 -5.37 -2.16 24.74
C ASN A 54 -4.82 -2.11 26.17
N LYS A 55 -4.31 -0.95 26.64
CA LYS A 55 -3.70 -0.79 27.98
C LYS A 55 -4.70 -0.76 29.16
N ASN A 56 -6.01 -0.85 28.93
CA ASN A 56 -7.01 -0.92 30.00
C ASN A 56 -7.40 -2.38 30.29
N PRO A 57 -6.97 -2.98 31.42
CA PRO A 57 -7.23 -4.39 31.74
C PRO A 57 -8.72 -4.71 31.95
N ASP A 58 -9.55 -3.72 32.30
CA ASP A 58 -10.99 -3.90 32.56
C ASP A 58 -11.88 -3.76 31.33
N LYS A 59 -11.32 -3.35 30.18
CA LYS A 59 -12.08 -3.13 28.94
C LYS A 59 -11.82 -4.31 27.99
N LYS A 60 -12.90 -5.02 27.63
CA LYS A 60 -12.91 -6.03 26.54
C LYS A 60 -12.01 -5.55 25.40
N LYS A 61 -11.03 -6.39 25.03
CA LYS A 61 -10.11 -6.20 23.90
C LYS A 61 -10.86 -5.51 22.76
N VAL A 62 -10.51 -4.26 22.45
CA VAL A 62 -11.24 -3.49 21.44
C VAL A 62 -10.95 -4.13 20.09
N THR A 63 -11.91 -4.87 19.55
CA THR A 63 -11.80 -5.53 18.24
C THR A 63 -12.32 -4.65 17.11
N ASP A 64 -13.12 -3.64 17.42
CA ASP A 64 -13.67 -2.70 16.44
C ASP A 64 -12.97 -1.33 16.51
N PHE A 65 -11.90 -1.20 15.73
CA PHE A 65 -11.15 0.05 15.60
C PHE A 65 -11.78 1.04 14.62
N ASN A 66 -12.90 0.68 13.98
CA ASN A 66 -13.47 1.46 12.88
C ASN A 66 -14.02 2.84 13.29
N HIS A 67 -14.16 3.08 14.59
CA HIS A 67 -14.56 4.37 15.16
C HIS A 67 -13.39 5.34 15.39
N TYR A 68 -12.15 4.86 15.39
CA TYR A 68 -10.99 5.72 15.63
C TYR A 68 -10.49 6.35 14.34
N THR A 69 -10.31 7.68 14.34
CA THR A 69 -9.80 8.45 13.19
C THR A 69 -8.43 7.95 12.72
N TRP A 70 -7.54 7.57 13.63
CA TRP A 70 -6.21 7.04 13.28
C TRP A 70 -6.29 5.74 12.48
N TYR A 71 -7.28 4.88 12.76
CA TYR A 71 -7.50 3.63 12.04
C TYR A 71 -8.03 3.88 10.63
N VAL A 72 -8.84 4.92 10.45
CA VAL A 72 -9.32 5.35 9.12
C VAL A 72 -8.14 5.81 8.25
N ILE A 73 -7.23 6.63 8.81
CA ILE A 73 -6.01 7.09 8.12
C ILE A 73 -5.13 5.90 7.75
N LEU A 74 -4.91 4.98 8.69
CA LEU A 74 -4.15 3.75 8.45
C LEU A 74 -4.72 2.94 7.28
N ARG A 75 -6.05 2.85 7.17
CA ARG A 75 -6.70 2.06 6.11
C ARG A 75 -6.50 2.66 4.72
N ILE A 76 -6.54 4.00 4.62
CA ILE A 76 -6.24 4.71 3.38
C ILE A 76 -4.77 4.49 3.00
N LEU A 77 -3.86 4.60 3.97
CA LEU A 77 -2.42 4.35 3.77
C LEU A 77 -2.13 2.92 3.33
N MET A 78 -2.80 1.93 3.93
CA MET A 78 -2.66 0.53 3.52
C MET A 78 -3.16 0.30 2.10
N GLY A 79 -4.33 0.86 1.75
CA GLY A 79 -4.82 0.85 0.39
C GLY A 79 -3.79 1.44 -0.58
N PHE A 80 -3.30 2.63 -0.28
CA PHE A 80 -2.28 3.33 -1.06
C PHE A 80 -1.03 2.48 -1.25
N LEU A 81 -0.46 1.93 -0.18
CA LEU A 81 0.73 1.07 -0.24
C LEU A 81 0.52 -0.14 -1.14
N VAL A 82 -0.61 -0.82 -1.03
CA VAL A 82 -0.91 -2.00 -1.86
C VAL A 82 -1.04 -1.61 -3.33
N GLY A 83 -1.82 -0.57 -3.62
CA GLY A 83 -2.02 -0.09 -4.99
C GLY A 83 -0.70 0.36 -5.62
N SER A 84 0.09 1.16 -4.90
CA SER A 84 1.36 1.67 -5.39
C SER A 84 2.37 0.56 -5.61
N ALA A 85 2.48 -0.40 -4.68
CA ALA A 85 3.41 -1.53 -4.77
C ALA A 85 3.14 -2.40 -5.99
N ILE A 86 1.89 -2.79 -6.19
CA ILE A 86 1.50 -3.65 -7.31
C ILE A 86 1.83 -2.96 -8.63
N THR A 87 1.33 -1.73 -8.82
CA THR A 87 1.50 -1.05 -10.11
C THR A 87 2.95 -0.68 -10.39
N SER A 88 3.71 -0.21 -9.39
CA SER A 88 5.13 0.09 -9.58
C SER A 88 5.97 -1.15 -9.90
N THR A 89 5.61 -2.30 -9.33
CA THR A 89 6.29 -3.56 -9.61
C THR A 89 6.00 -4.03 -11.02
N ILE A 90 4.74 -3.93 -11.46
CA ILE A 90 4.35 -4.30 -12.83
C ILE A 90 5.14 -3.46 -13.85
N VAL A 91 5.12 -2.12 -13.70
CA VAL A 91 5.80 -1.22 -14.64
C VAL A 91 7.29 -1.52 -14.72
N LEU A 92 7.98 -1.59 -13.57
CA LEU A 92 9.42 -1.87 -13.57
C LEU A 92 9.76 -3.27 -14.09
N THR A 93 8.90 -4.26 -13.85
CA THR A 93 9.09 -5.60 -14.40
C THR A 93 8.96 -5.61 -15.92
N MET A 94 8.00 -4.86 -16.47
CA MET A 94 7.84 -4.70 -17.92
C MET A 94 9.07 -4.04 -18.54
N ASP A 95 9.58 -2.96 -17.92
CA ASP A 95 10.80 -2.27 -18.38
C ASP A 95 12.01 -3.22 -18.38
N ILE A 96 12.18 -4.02 -17.33
CA ILE A 96 13.28 -5.00 -17.24
C ILE A 96 13.16 -6.07 -18.33
N LEU A 97 11.95 -6.58 -18.58
CA LEU A 97 11.72 -7.60 -19.62
C LEU A 97 12.00 -7.04 -21.02
N GLU A 98 11.62 -5.79 -21.28
CA GLU A 98 11.90 -5.13 -22.56
C GLU A 98 13.40 -4.92 -22.77
N GLN A 99 14.12 -4.48 -21.73
CA GLN A 99 15.58 -4.34 -21.76
C GLN A 99 16.28 -5.68 -22.02
N GLN A 100 15.85 -6.75 -21.36
CA GLN A 100 16.42 -8.09 -21.58
C GLN A 100 16.18 -8.59 -23.01
N LYS A 101 15.00 -8.30 -23.59
CA LYS A 101 14.69 -8.64 -24.98
C LYS A 101 15.57 -7.87 -25.96
N GLN A 102 15.81 -6.57 -25.73
CA GLN A 102 16.71 -5.79 -26.60
C GLN A 102 18.15 -6.28 -26.49
N GLN A 103 18.60 -6.63 -25.28
CA GLN A 103 19.94 -7.14 -25.06
C GLN A 103 20.17 -8.49 -25.76
N SER A 104 19.19 -9.40 -25.71
CA SER A 104 19.29 -10.69 -26.41
C SER A 104 19.29 -10.54 -27.94
N LEU A 105 18.49 -9.62 -28.48
CA LEU A 105 18.50 -9.30 -29.92
C LEU A 105 19.83 -8.69 -30.37
N PHE A 106 20.44 -7.82 -29.54
CA PHE A 106 21.76 -7.26 -29.82
C PHE A 106 22.80 -8.39 -29.94
N TRP A 107 22.90 -9.30 -28.96
CA TRP A 107 23.88 -10.39 -29.02
C TRP A 107 23.64 -11.35 -30.19
N ASN A 108 22.39 -11.63 -30.57
CA ASN A 108 22.07 -12.44 -31.74
C ASN A 108 22.40 -11.78 -33.08
N HIS A 109 22.66 -10.47 -33.13
CA HIS A 109 23.09 -9.79 -34.36
C HIS A 109 24.61 -9.86 -34.58
N PHE A 110 25.38 -10.10 -33.51
CA PHE A 110 26.86 -10.13 -33.56
C PHE A 110 27.45 -11.56 -33.56
N ILE A 111 26.60 -12.58 -33.41
CA ILE A 111 26.95 -14.01 -33.54
C ILE A 111 26.43 -14.51 -34.89
#